data_AF-A0A392RP71-F1
#
_entry.id   AF-A0A392RP71-F1
#
_cell.length_a   1.000
_cell.length_b   1.000
_cell.length_c   1.000
_cell.angle_alpha   90.00
_cell.angle_beta   90.00
_cell.angle_gamma   90.00
#
_symmetry.space_group_name_H-M   'P 1'
#
loop_
_entity.id
_entity.type
_entity.pdbx_description
1 polymer ?
#
loop_
_entity_poly.entity_id
_entity_poly.type
_entity_poly.pdbx_seq_one_letter_code
_entity_poly.pdbx_strand_id
1 'polypeptide(L)'
;VFMANQRGLDLDSHWGRVDDDAVIPSDKIAELSVPAMPYEEKQIEIQPCRAPLRKGGLCRRRDMKICPFHGPIIPRDDEGRPLNTSPSEDVNVNVKTDLVE
;
A
#
# COMPACT_ATOMS: atom_id res chain seq x y z
N VAL A 1 33.32 -33.29 1.37
CA VAL A 1 33.39 -33.00 2.81
C VAL A 1 33.38 -31.49 2.96
N PHE A 2 32.20 -30.90 3.12
CA PHE A 2 32.04 -29.48 3.42
C PHE A 2 31.97 -29.37 4.93
N MET A 3 32.92 -28.66 5.54
CA MET A 3 32.92 -28.44 6.99
C MET A 3 31.84 -27.42 7.31
N ALA A 4 30.72 -27.89 7.85
CA ALA A 4 29.77 -27.05 8.56
C ALA A 4 30.51 -26.47 9.77
N ASN A 5 30.80 -25.18 9.76
CA ASN A 5 31.00 -24.47 11.01
C ASN A 5 29.66 -24.50 11.77
N GLN A 6 29.69 -24.37 13.10
CA GLN A 6 28.47 -24.34 13.94
C GLN A 6 27.55 -23.13 13.66
N ARG A 7 27.78 -22.38 12.59
CA ARG A 7 27.00 -21.20 12.20
C ARG A 7 26.27 -21.36 10.87
N GLY A 8 26.42 -22.50 10.18
CA GLY A 8 25.66 -22.75 8.94
C GLY A 8 25.90 -21.69 7.84
N LEU A 9 25.22 -21.85 6.71
CA LEU A 9 25.13 -20.81 5.68
C LEU A 9 24.04 -19.82 6.13
N ASP A 10 24.44 -18.67 6.67
CA ASP A 10 23.52 -17.57 7.05
C ASP A 10 22.72 -17.12 5.82
N LEU A 11 21.45 -17.53 5.78
CA LEU A 11 20.41 -17.09 4.87
C LEU A 11 19.38 -16.29 5.65
N ASP A 12 19.84 -15.38 6.50
CA ASP A 12 18.99 -14.76 7.50
C ASP A 12 18.27 -13.52 6.94
N SER A 13 17.06 -13.75 6.42
CA SER A 13 16.08 -12.71 6.05
C SER A 13 15.20 -12.32 7.23
N HIS A 14 15.79 -11.98 8.37
CA HIS A 14 15.04 -11.49 9.53
C HIS A 14 15.23 -9.97 9.71
N TRP A 15 14.17 -9.28 10.11
CA TRP A 15 14.22 -7.86 10.46
C TRP A 15 14.30 -7.72 11.99
N GLY A 16 15.50 -7.46 12.54
CA GLY A 16 15.70 -7.17 13.97
C GLY A 16 16.44 -8.26 14.76
N ARG A 17 16.47 -8.15 16.09
CA ARG A 17 17.10 -9.17 16.96
C ARG A 17 16.24 -10.43 16.99
N VAL A 18 16.88 -11.59 16.80
CA VAL A 18 16.25 -12.91 16.90
C VAL A 18 16.45 -13.45 18.31
N ASP A 19 15.40 -14.04 18.87
CA ASP A 19 15.46 -14.85 20.08
C ASP A 19 15.44 -16.32 19.65
N ASP A 20 16.58 -17.00 19.80
CA ASP A 20 16.78 -18.38 19.36
C ASP A 20 15.89 -19.39 20.13
N ASP A 21 15.43 -19.00 21.32
CA ASP A 21 14.58 -19.83 22.20
C ASP A 21 13.08 -19.53 22.02
N ALA A 22 12.72 -18.68 21.04
CA ALA A 22 11.33 -18.35 20.78
C ALA A 22 10.54 -19.56 20.24
N VAL A 23 9.63 -20.10 21.07
CA VAL A 23 8.72 -21.18 20.70
C VAL A 23 7.31 -20.62 20.50
N ILE A 24 6.69 -20.95 19.37
CA ILE A 24 5.27 -20.66 19.14
C ILE A 24 4.43 -21.67 19.95
N PRO A 25 3.58 -21.23 20.89
CA PRO A 25 2.70 -22.13 21.64
C PRO A 25 1.79 -22.96 20.72
N SER A 26 1.47 -24.20 21.12
CA SER A 26 0.75 -25.16 20.26
C SER A 26 -0.65 -24.70 19.88
N ASP A 27 -1.33 -23.98 20.78
CA ASP A 27 -2.61 -23.31 20.55
C ASP A 27 -2.52 -22.24 19.45
N LYS A 28 -1.36 -21.58 19.29
CA LYS A 28 -1.11 -20.55 18.26
C LYS A 28 -0.71 -21.13 16.91
N ILE A 29 -0.12 -22.32 16.86
CA ILE A 29 0.26 -22.98 15.59
C ILE A 29 -0.98 -23.23 14.73
N ALA A 30 -2.10 -23.64 15.34
CA ALA A 30 -3.34 -23.88 14.62
C ALA A 30 -3.92 -22.59 14.01
N GLU A 31 -3.79 -21.45 14.68
CA GLU A 31 -4.20 -20.13 14.16
C GLU A 31 -3.34 -19.70 12.96
N LEU A 32 -2.05 -20.02 12.97
CA LEU A 32 -1.09 -19.64 11.93
C LEU A 32 -1.06 -20.62 10.74
N SER A 33 -1.59 -21.83 10.91
CA SER A 33 -1.70 -22.85 9.87
C SER A 33 -2.85 -22.56 8.89
N VAL A 34 -2.82 -21.39 8.26
CA VAL A 34 -3.76 -21.01 7.22
C VAL A 34 -3.26 -21.45 5.84
N PRO A 35 -4.14 -21.93 4.95
CA PRO A 35 -3.74 -22.25 3.58
C PRO A 35 -3.30 -20.98 2.86
N ALA A 36 -2.16 -21.05 2.17
CA ALA A 36 -1.75 -19.97 1.28
C ALA A 36 -2.67 -19.94 0.05
N MET A 37 -3.31 -18.80 -0.19
CA MET A 37 -4.07 -18.54 -1.40
C MET A 37 -3.23 -17.62 -2.30
N PRO A 38 -3.03 -17.94 -3.59
CA PRO A 38 -2.37 -17.03 -4.51
C PRO A 38 -3.21 -15.75 -4.62
N TYR A 39 -2.56 -14.60 -4.43
CA TYR A 39 -3.21 -13.32 -4.65
C TYR A 39 -3.37 -13.08 -6.16
N GLU A 40 -4.61 -12.90 -6.61
CA GLU A 40 -4.91 -12.45 -7.96
C GLU A 40 -5.10 -10.94 -7.97
N GLU A 41 -4.11 -10.21 -8.49
CA GLU A 41 -4.20 -8.77 -8.64
C GLU A 41 -5.18 -8.42 -9.78
N LYS A 42 -6.26 -7.72 -9.46
CA LYS A 42 -7.16 -7.18 -10.48
C LYS A 42 -6.46 -6.02 -11.19
N GLN A 43 -6.12 -6.21 -12.45
CA GLN A 43 -5.63 -5.12 -13.30
C GLN A 43 -6.75 -4.08 -13.48
N ILE A 44 -6.59 -2.92 -12.85
CA ILE A 44 -7.47 -1.77 -13.01
C ILE A 44 -6.77 -0.71 -13.87
N GLU A 45 -7.51 -0.07 -14.77
CA GLU A 45 -6.99 1.09 -15.48
C GLU A 45 -6.98 2.30 -14.55
N ILE A 46 -5.78 2.80 -14.24
CA ILE A 46 -5.62 3.97 -13.37
C ILE A 46 -5.86 5.24 -14.19
N GLN A 47 -6.86 6.01 -13.78
CA GLN A 47 -7.20 7.27 -14.44
C GLN A 47 -6.10 8.33 -14.20
N PRO A 48 -5.69 9.07 -15.25
CA PRO A 48 -4.76 10.17 -15.08
C PRO A 48 -5.41 11.34 -14.33
N CYS A 49 -4.59 12.11 -13.61
CA CYS A 49 -5.03 13.27 -12.85
C CYS A 49 -5.73 14.35 -13.69
N ARG A 50 -5.26 14.59 -14.93
CA ARG A 50 -5.82 15.51 -15.92
C ARG A 50 -6.03 16.96 -15.45
N ALA A 51 -5.44 17.37 -14.32
CA ALA A 51 -5.48 18.75 -13.88
C ALA A 51 -4.70 19.66 -14.85
N PRO A 52 -5.19 20.86 -15.19
CA PRO A 52 -4.48 21.82 -16.02
C PRO A 52 -3.14 22.22 -15.39
N LEU A 53 -2.06 22.17 -16.17
CA LEU A 53 -0.73 22.55 -15.73
C LEU A 53 -0.47 24.04 -15.99
N ARG A 54 0.35 24.67 -15.14
CA ARG A 54 0.76 26.09 -15.29
C ARG A 54 1.45 26.40 -16.62
N LYS A 55 2.16 25.42 -17.19
CA LYS A 55 2.86 25.53 -18.48
C LYS A 55 1.99 25.15 -19.69
N GLY A 56 0.69 24.93 -19.47
CA GLY A 56 -0.23 24.37 -20.46
C GLY A 56 -0.25 22.83 -20.46
N GLY A 57 -1.30 22.27 -21.06
CA GLY A 57 -1.56 20.83 -21.08
C GLY A 57 -2.16 20.28 -19.78
N LEU A 58 -2.38 18.96 -19.74
CA LEU A 58 -3.01 18.26 -18.62
C LEU A 58 -2.02 17.34 -17.89
N CYS A 59 -2.22 17.18 -16.58
CA CYS A 59 -1.43 16.27 -15.76
C CYS A 59 -1.58 14.81 -16.21
N ARG A 60 -0.47 14.17 -16.60
CA ARG A 60 -0.44 12.80 -17.13
C ARG A 60 -0.21 11.72 -16.06
N ARG A 61 0.01 12.11 -14.79
CA ARG A 61 0.25 11.18 -13.69
C ARG A 61 -0.96 10.28 -13.45
N ARG A 62 -0.71 9.00 -13.18
CA ARG A 62 -1.70 7.94 -12.92
C ARG A 62 -1.47 7.35 -11.53
N ASP A 63 -1.72 8.17 -10.51
CA ASP A 63 -1.67 7.72 -9.12
C ASP A 63 -3.03 7.10 -8.73
N MET A 64 -3.09 6.24 -7.72
CA MET A 64 -4.32 5.49 -7.41
C MET A 64 -5.48 6.34 -6.87
N LYS A 65 -5.19 7.29 -5.97
CA LYS A 65 -6.22 8.10 -5.28
C LYS A 65 -5.90 9.59 -5.25
N ILE A 66 -4.63 9.92 -5.02
CA ILE A 66 -4.17 11.30 -4.81
C ILE A 66 -3.01 11.58 -5.75
N CYS A 67 -3.11 12.64 -6.53
CA CYS A 67 -2.00 13.24 -7.23
C CYS A 67 -1.23 14.14 -6.25
N PRO A 68 0.09 13.95 -6.04
CA PRO A 68 0.89 14.75 -5.10
C PRO A 68 0.90 16.26 -5.39
N PHE A 69 0.53 16.65 -6.61
CA PHE A 69 0.53 18.05 -7.03
C PHE A 69 -0.85 18.70 -7.03
N HIS A 70 -1.92 17.91 -7.22
CA HIS A 70 -3.26 18.44 -7.49
C HIS A 70 -4.34 17.86 -6.57
N GLY A 71 -3.96 17.05 -5.59
CA GLY A 71 -4.88 16.46 -4.62
C GLY A 71 -5.65 15.25 -5.17
N PRO A 72 -6.87 14.99 -4.68
CA PRO A 72 -7.68 13.86 -5.10
C PRO A 72 -7.85 13.77 -6.61
N ILE A 73 -7.69 12.56 -7.16
CA ILE A 73 -7.93 12.30 -8.58
C ILE A 73 -9.44 12.16 -8.77
N ILE A 74 -10.02 13.12 -9.49
CA ILE A 74 -11.44 13.18 -9.85
C ILE A 74 -11.60 13.05 -11.37
N PRO A 75 -12.77 12.58 -11.87
CA PRO A 75 -13.05 12.56 -13.29
C PRO A 75 -13.00 13.97 -13.90
N ARG A 76 -12.21 14.14 -14.97
CA ARG A 76 -12.08 15.40 -15.72
C ARG A 76 -12.23 15.15 -17.22
N ASP A 77 -12.77 16.13 -17.92
CA ASP A 77 -12.92 16.13 -19.37
C ASP A 77 -11.58 16.35 -20.11
N ASP A 78 -11.65 16.50 -21.45
CA ASP A 78 -10.52 16.78 -22.36
C ASP A 78 -9.86 18.15 -22.19
N GLU A 79 -10.48 19.03 -21.42
CA GLU A 79 -9.95 20.36 -21.11
C GLU A 79 -9.51 20.45 -19.63
N GLY A 80 -9.61 19.35 -18.88
CA GLY A 80 -9.22 19.26 -17.47
C GLY A 80 -10.28 19.79 -16.50
N ARG A 81 -11.51 20.04 -16.96
CA ARG A 81 -12.63 20.46 -16.12
C ARG A 81 -13.25 19.26 -15.40
N PRO A 82 -13.52 19.37 -14.10
CA PRO A 82 -14.26 18.35 -13.35
C PRO A 82 -15.60 17.99 -14.01
N LEU A 83 -15.87 16.69 -14.19
CA LEU A 83 -17.17 16.20 -14.63
C LEU A 83 -18.08 16.00 -13.40
N ASN A 84 -19.10 16.86 -13.25
CA ASN A 84 -20.11 16.86 -12.17
C ASN A 84 -19.54 16.87 -10.74
N THR A 85 -19.18 18.04 -10.24
CA THR A 85 -19.08 18.29 -8.80
C THR A 85 -20.46 18.66 -8.26
N SER A 86 -21.23 17.70 -7.75
CA SER A 86 -21.98 18.03 -6.54
C SER A 86 -20.93 18.24 -5.43
N PRO A 87 -21.12 19.18 -4.50
CA PRO A 87 -20.22 19.35 -3.36
C PRO A 87 -20.39 18.16 -2.43
N SER A 88 -19.82 17.00 -2.79
CA SER A 88 -19.71 15.85 -1.91
C SER A 88 -18.61 16.16 -0.91
N GLU A 89 -19.03 16.76 0.19
CA GLU A 89 -18.48 16.68 1.54
C GLU A 89 -17.10 16.04 1.61
N ASP A 90 -16.12 16.88 1.99
CA ASP A 90 -14.78 16.48 2.37
C ASP A 90 -14.86 15.20 3.21
N VAL A 91 -14.44 14.06 2.64
CA VAL A 91 -14.14 12.87 3.44
C VAL A 91 -12.85 13.19 4.19
N ASN A 92 -13.01 13.97 5.25
CA ASN A 92 -12.05 14.15 6.31
C ASN A 92 -11.85 12.77 6.92
N VAL A 93 -10.84 12.05 6.41
CA VAL A 93 -10.31 10.87 7.07
C VAL A 93 -9.66 11.38 8.35
N ASN A 94 -10.48 11.55 9.38
CA ASN A 94 -10.02 11.77 10.73
C ASN A 94 -9.28 10.49 11.13
N VAL A 95 -7.96 10.53 11.02
CA VAL A 95 -7.06 9.52 11.60
C VAL A 95 -7.15 9.72 13.11
N LYS A 96 -8.20 9.18 13.72
CA LYS A 96 -8.22 8.94 15.16
C LYS A 96 -7.20 7.85 15.44
N THR A 97 -6.02 8.26 15.87
CA THR A 97 -5.12 7.38 16.62
C THR A 97 -5.74 7.18 17.99
N ASP A 98 -6.39 6.05 18.20
CA ASP A 98 -6.78 5.61 19.54
C ASP A 98 -5.51 5.15 20.28
N LEU A 99 -4.86 6.10 20.96
CA LEU A 99 -3.97 5.81 22.08
C LEU A 99 -4.83 5.75 23.33
N VAL A 100 -5.19 4.54 23.73
CA VAL A 100 -5.73 4.24 25.06
C VAL A 100 -4.55 4.15 26.04
N GLU A 101 -4.57 5.01 27.08
CA GLU A 101 -3.91 4.75 28.38
C GLU A 101 -4.71 3.72 29.18
#